data_AF-A0A7C5XT21-F1
#
_entry.id   AF-A0A7C5XT21-F1
#
_cell.length_a   1.000
_cell.length_b   1.000
_cell.length_c   1.000
_cell.angle_alpha   90.00
_cell.angle_beta   90.00
_cell.angle_gamma   90.00
#
_symmetry.space_group_name_H-M   'P 1'
#
loop_
_entity.id
_entity.type
_entity.pdbx_description
1 polymer ?
#
loop_
_entity_poly.entity_id
_entity_poly.type
_entity_poly.pdbx_seq_one_letter_code
_entity_poly.pdbx_strand_id
1 'polypeptide(L)'
;MRALGLRPAVIVADDEHLAGNLRVLFPRARVATPHYAFYLPPPPGRGGDCLLAWRADRSPDPPPRLLAFARERLGLAPYPEGERRVYLRAPLLGAGPEGPFARLGLLRVRCPFGAG
;
A
#
# COMPACT_ATOMS: atom_id res chain seq x y z
N MET A 1 -0.51 -4.55 14.89
CA MET A 1 0.33 -4.39 13.67
C MET A 1 1.78 -3.96 13.91
N ARG A 2 2.29 -3.90 15.16
CA ARG A 2 3.75 -3.99 15.41
C ARG A 2 4.40 -5.22 14.74
N ALA A 3 3.60 -6.27 14.51
CA ALA A 3 3.99 -7.57 13.97
C ALA A 3 4.59 -7.59 12.54
N LEU A 4 4.42 -6.53 11.73
CA LEU A 4 5.01 -6.51 10.38
C LEU A 4 6.39 -5.84 10.33
N GLY A 5 6.77 -5.10 11.37
CA GLY A 5 7.99 -4.27 11.35
C GLY A 5 8.01 -3.19 10.25
N LEU A 6 6.92 -3.03 9.48
CA LEU A 6 6.83 -2.08 8.38
C LEU A 6 6.60 -0.66 8.91
N ARG A 7 7.42 0.28 8.44
CA ARG A 7 7.27 1.72 8.69
C ARG A 7 7.31 2.48 7.36
N PRO A 8 6.33 2.28 6.47
CA PRO A 8 6.35 2.93 5.17
C PRO A 8 6.15 4.44 5.32
N ALA A 9 6.84 5.21 4.48
CA ALA A 9 6.60 6.65 4.36
C ALA A 9 5.33 6.92 3.54
N VAL A 10 5.07 6.09 2.53
CA VAL A 10 3.92 6.18 1.64
C VAL A 10 3.30 4.80 1.42
N ILE A 11 1.98 4.75 1.39
CA ILE A 11 1.19 3.57 1.06
C ILE A 11 0.29 3.94 -0.12
N VAL A 12 0.29 3.13 -1.17
CA VAL A 12 -0.69 3.22 -2.25
C VAL A 12 -1.63 2.04 -2.15
N ALA A 13 -2.91 2.32 -1.93
CA ALA A 13 -3.96 1.34 -1.83
C ALA A 13 -4.76 1.28 -3.12
N ASP A 14 -5.11 0.06 -3.56
CA ASP A 14 -5.87 -0.16 -4.79
C ASP A 14 -7.27 0.49 -4.77
N ASP A 15 -7.91 0.57 -3.60
CA ASP A 15 -9.26 1.10 -3.43
C ASP A 15 -9.38 2.00 -2.18
N GLU A 16 -10.46 2.77 -2.12
CA GLU A 16 -10.75 3.76 -1.10
C GLU A 16 -11.04 3.17 0.29
N HIS A 17 -11.66 1.99 0.36
CA HIS A 17 -11.95 1.34 1.63
C HIS A 17 -10.66 0.83 2.26
N LEU A 18 -9.80 0.21 1.44
CA LEU A 18 -8.47 -0.20 1.85
C LEU A 18 -7.61 1.01 2.25
N ALA A 19 -7.65 2.10 1.47
CA ALA A 19 -6.96 3.34 1.78
C ALA A 19 -7.38 3.93 3.14
N GLY A 20 -8.70 3.99 3.39
CA GLY A 20 -9.27 4.48 4.65
C GLY A 20 -8.79 3.67 5.85
N ASN A 21 -8.86 2.33 5.75
CA ASN A 21 -8.39 1.42 6.79
C ASN A 21 -6.89 1.59 7.06
N LEU A 22 -6.08 1.66 6.00
CA LEU A 22 -4.63 1.82 6.14
C LEU A 22 -4.25 3.18 6.73
N ARG A 23 -5.04 4.23 6.52
CA ARG A 23 -4.82 5.53 7.15
C ARG A 23 -5.04 5.50 8.67
N VAL A 24 -6.00 4.72 9.14
CA VAL A 24 -6.21 4.49 10.59
C VAL A 24 -5.05 3.69 11.18
N LEU A 25 -4.57 2.68 10.46
CA LEU A 25 -3.53 1.74 10.93
C LEU A 25 -2.11 2.31 10.85
N PHE A 26 -1.85 3.17 9.87
CA PHE A 26 -0.56 3.82 9.64
C PHE A 26 -0.73 5.34 9.69
N PRO A 27 -1.03 5.92 10.87
CA PRO A 27 -1.36 7.33 10.99
C PRO A 27 -0.19 8.27 10.62
N ARG A 28 1.03 7.74 10.58
CA ARG A 28 2.24 8.48 10.18
C ARG A 28 2.61 8.30 8.71
N ALA A 29 2.01 7.33 8.01
CA ALA A 29 2.24 7.13 6.59
C ALA A 29 1.29 8.01 5.78
N ARG A 30 1.76 8.46 4.62
CA ARG A 30 0.86 9.03 3.60
C ARG A 30 0.14 7.89 2.90
N VAL A 31 -1.16 8.03 2.67
CA VAL A 31 -1.96 7.02 1.97
C VAL A 31 -2.57 7.68 0.74
N ALA A 32 -2.38 7.06 -0.42
CA ALA A 32 -2.93 7.49 -1.71
C ALA A 32 -3.67 6.32 -2.37
N THR A 33 -4.55 6.63 -3.33
CA THR A 33 -5.27 5.62 -4.11
C THR A 33 -5.47 6.08 -5.56
N PRO A 34 -5.37 5.19 -6.56
CA PRO A 34 -5.67 5.51 -7.95
C PRO A 34 -7.12 6.00 -8.17
N HIS A 35 -8.06 5.59 -7.32
CA HIS A 35 -9.47 6.01 -7.42
C HIS A 35 -9.68 7.52 -7.17
N TYR A 36 -8.76 8.17 -6.43
CA TYR A 36 -8.79 9.60 -6.16
C TYR A 36 -7.48 10.26 -6.58
N ALA A 37 -7.09 10.08 -7.84
CA ALA A 37 -5.81 10.54 -8.37
C ALA A 37 -5.59 12.07 -8.34
N PHE A 38 -6.64 12.86 -8.11
CA PHE A 38 -6.56 14.32 -7.95
C PHE A 38 -5.98 14.74 -6.61
N TYR A 39 -6.06 13.88 -5.58
CA TYR A 39 -5.49 14.15 -4.27
C TYR A 39 -4.23 13.31 -4.08
N LEU A 40 -3.08 13.97 -4.23
CA LEU A 40 -1.81 13.42 -3.79
C LEU A 40 -1.39 14.13 -2.51
N PRO A 41 -1.21 13.42 -1.39
CA PRO A 41 -0.53 14.03 -0.26
C PRO A 41 0.86 14.47 -0.73
N PRO A 42 1.40 15.60 -0.22
CA PRO A 42 2.69 16.11 -0.67
C PRO A 42 3.78 15.02 -0.65
N PRO A 43 4.88 15.12 -1.41
CA PRO A 43 5.97 14.15 -1.34
C PRO A 43 6.69 14.23 0.02
N PRO A 44 7.12 13.09 0.61
CA PRO A 44 7.84 13.13 1.88
C PRO A 44 9.16 13.86 1.70
N GLY A 45 9.50 14.76 2.63
CA GLY A 45 10.77 15.52 2.59
C GLY A 45 12.02 14.66 2.84
N ARG A 46 11.87 13.33 2.91
CA ARG A 46 12.96 12.36 3.06
C ARG A 46 12.56 11.05 2.38
N GLY A 47 13.52 10.40 1.75
CA GLY A 47 13.36 9.07 1.17
C GLY A 47 12.89 8.03 2.18
N GLY A 48 12.21 6.99 1.69
CA GLY A 48 11.68 5.93 2.55
C GLY A 48 11.05 4.79 1.75
N ASP A 49 10.67 3.74 2.48
CA ASP A 49 9.95 2.62 1.90
C ASP A 49 8.53 3.02 1.52
N CYS A 50 8.11 2.59 0.34
CA CYS A 50 6.73 2.63 -0.09
C CYS A 50 6.10 1.24 0.03
N LEU A 51 4.78 1.23 0.19
CA LEU A 51 4.00 0.01 0.27
C LEU A 51 2.86 0.06 -0.74
N LEU A 52 2.82 -0.88 -1.67
CA LEU A 52 1.61 -1.10 -2.47
C LEU A 52 0.74 -2.11 -1.73
N ALA A 53 -0.55 -1.79 -1.58
CA ALA A 53 -1.53 -2.61 -0.90
C ALA A 53 -2.72 -2.88 -1.82
N TRP A 54 -3.07 -4.16 -1.99
CA TRP A 54 -4.21 -4.59 -2.79
C TRP A 54 -4.99 -5.69 -2.09
N ARG A 55 -6.20 -5.95 -2.56
CA ARG A 55 -6.97 -7.10 -2.09
C ARG A 55 -6.54 -8.37 -2.83
N ALA A 56 -5.68 -9.14 -2.18
CA ALA A 56 -5.17 -10.41 -2.69
C ALA A 56 -6.21 -11.53 -2.72
N ASP A 57 -7.41 -11.29 -2.19
CA ASP A 57 -8.59 -12.15 -2.35
C ASP A 57 -9.25 -12.00 -3.73
N ARG A 58 -9.07 -10.87 -4.42
CA ARG A 58 -9.59 -10.63 -5.78
C ARG A 58 -8.57 -10.97 -6.86
N SER A 59 -7.29 -10.70 -6.60
CA SER A 59 -6.20 -10.97 -7.52
C SER A 59 -4.93 -11.30 -6.74
N PRO A 60 -4.22 -12.40 -7.03
CA PRO A 60 -2.96 -12.71 -6.35
C PRO A 60 -1.91 -11.61 -6.57
N ASP A 61 -1.95 -10.95 -7.73
CA ASP A 61 -1.02 -9.89 -8.10
C ASP A 61 -1.61 -8.49 -7.94
N PRO A 62 -0.75 -7.47 -7.71
CA PRO A 62 -1.17 -6.07 -7.71
C PRO A 62 -1.88 -5.72 -9.03
N PRO A 63 -3.05 -5.07 -8.99
CA PRO A 63 -3.76 -4.66 -10.19
C PRO A 63 -2.92 -3.73 -11.08
N PRO A 64 -3.02 -3.82 -12.42
CA PRO A 64 -2.23 -2.98 -13.34
C PRO A 64 -2.34 -1.48 -13.07
N ARG A 65 -3.54 -1.01 -12.68
CA ARG A 65 -3.79 0.40 -12.30
C ARG A 65 -2.99 0.85 -11.09
N LEU A 66 -2.81 -0.03 -10.10
CA LEU A 66 -2.04 0.25 -8.89
C LEU A 66 -0.55 0.38 -9.24
N LEU A 67 -0.06 -0.49 -10.12
CA LEU A 67 1.32 -0.43 -10.63
C LEU A 67 1.57 0.81 -11.48
N ALA A 68 0.64 1.15 -12.38
CA ALA A 68 0.73 2.36 -13.20
C ALA A 68 0.78 3.62 -12.33
N PHE A 69 -0.12 3.75 -11.35
CA PHE A 69 -0.11 4.86 -10.41
C PHE A 69 1.19 4.94 -9.62
N ALA A 70 1.71 3.80 -9.13
CA ALA A 70 2.98 3.77 -8.41
C ALA A 70 4.16 4.23 -9.29
N ARG A 71 4.18 3.84 -10.56
CA ARG A 71 5.21 4.30 -11.52
C ARG A 71 5.12 5.80 -11.76
N GLU A 72 3.92 6.27 -12.11
CA GLU A 72 3.69 7.67 -12.48
C GLU A 72 3.86 8.64 -11.32
N ARG A 73 3.41 8.25 -10.11
CA ARG A 73 3.34 9.15 -8.96
C ARG A 73 4.45 8.95 -7.95
N LEU A 74 5.03 7.76 -7.88
CA LEU A 74 6.12 7.47 -6.95
C LEU A 74 7.46 7.28 -7.65
N GLY A 75 7.52 7.23 -8.98
CA GLY A 75 8.75 6.93 -9.70
C GLY A 75 9.22 5.47 -9.51
N LEU A 76 8.28 4.55 -9.27
CA LEU A 76 8.59 3.14 -9.14
C LEU A 76 9.32 2.64 -10.40
N ALA A 77 10.52 2.09 -10.24
CA ALA A 77 11.20 1.37 -11.32
C ALA A 77 10.39 0.13 -11.75
N PRO A 78 10.62 -0.42 -12.96
CA PRO A 78 10.08 -1.72 -13.34
C PRO A 78 10.38 -2.76 -12.26
N TYR A 79 9.40 -3.62 -11.99
CA TYR A 79 9.38 -4.57 -10.87
C TYR A 79 10.73 -5.28 -10.75
N PRO A 80 11.56 -5.00 -9.73
CA PRO A 80 12.80 -5.73 -9.57
C PRO A 80 12.44 -7.16 -9.15
N GLU A 81 12.96 -8.15 -9.87
CA GLU A 81 12.91 -9.55 -9.45
C GLU A 81 13.41 -9.65 -8.00
N GLY A 82 12.59 -10.18 -7.10
CA GLY A 82 12.96 -10.42 -5.70
C GLY A 82 12.41 -9.45 -4.65
N GLU A 83 11.58 -8.46 -5.01
CA GLU A 83 10.87 -7.66 -3.99
C GLU A 83 9.91 -8.53 -3.17
N ARG A 84 9.98 -8.40 -1.83
CA ARG A 84 9.21 -9.23 -0.90
C ARG A 84 7.73 -8.85 -0.90
N ARG A 85 6.92 -9.69 -1.54
CA ARG A 85 5.46 -9.73 -1.34
C ARG A 85 5.14 -10.35 0.01
N VAL A 86 4.25 -9.72 0.76
CA VAL A 86 3.72 -10.24 2.02
C VAL A 86 2.21 -10.32 1.89
N TYR A 87 1.63 -11.47 2.21
CA TYR A 87 0.19 -11.64 2.27
C TYR A 87 -0.27 -11.66 3.72
N LEU A 88 -1.31 -10.89 4.02
CA LEU A 88 -1.90 -10.83 5.34
C LEU A 88 -3.36 -11.23 5.28
N ARG A 89 -3.82 -11.88 6.34
CA ARG A 89 -5.26 -12.02 6.62
C ARG A 89 -5.65 -10.93 7.60
N ALA A 90 -6.67 -10.16 7.26
CA ALA A 90 -7.27 -9.16 8.12
C ALA A 90 -8.77 -9.45 8.25
N PRO A 91 -9.35 -9.43 9.45
CA PRO A 91 -10.79 -9.60 9.61
C PRO A 91 -11.52 -8.46 8.88
N LEU A 92 -12.65 -8.76 8.24
CA LEU A 92 -13.51 -7.71 7.70
C LEU A 92 -14.10 -6.86 8.83
N LEU A 93 -14.42 -5.60 8.55
CA LEU A 93 -15.02 -4.71 9.54
C LEU A 93 -16.32 -5.32 10.09
N GLY A 94 -16.44 -5.44 11.41
CA GLY A 94 -17.59 -6.05 12.08
C GLY A 94 -17.55 -7.59 12.13
N ALA A 95 -16.55 -8.24 11.53
CA ALA A 95 -16.35 -9.67 11.67
C ALA A 95 -15.76 -9.99 13.05
N GLY A 96 -16.36 -10.96 13.76
CA GLY A 96 -15.76 -11.54 14.95
C GLY A 96 -14.48 -12.32 14.64
N PRO A 97 -13.82 -12.91 15.65
CA PRO A 97 -12.55 -13.65 15.49
C PRO A 97 -12.62 -14.81 14.49
N GLU A 98 -13.81 -15.37 14.25
CA GLU A 98 -14.05 -16.45 13.28
C GLU A 98 -14.79 -15.99 12.02
N GLY A 99 -15.06 -14.68 11.90
CA GLY A 99 -15.78 -14.12 10.76
C GLY A 99 -14.93 -14.04 9.49
N PRO A 100 -15.52 -13.58 8.37
CA PRO A 100 -14.83 -13.53 7.09
C PRO A 100 -13.59 -12.63 7.15
N PHE A 101 -12.50 -13.11 6.54
CA PHE A 101 -11.22 -12.41 6.45
C PHE A 101 -10.99 -11.92 5.02
N ALA A 102 -10.50 -10.69 4.87
CA ALA A 102 -9.86 -10.23 3.65
C ALA A 102 -8.42 -10.76 3.60
N ARG A 103 -8.00 -11.16 2.40
CA ARG A 103 -6.58 -11.37 2.09
C ARG A 103 -6.03 -10.08 1.47
N LEU A 104 -5.05 -9.49 2.13
CA LEU A 104 -4.35 -8.31 1.66
C LEU A 104 -2.99 -8.71 1.10
N GLY A 105 -2.67 -8.25 -0.09
CA GLY A 105 -1.33 -8.31 -0.63
C GLY A 105 -0.61 -7.01 -0.34
N LEU A 106 0.64 -7.12 0.11
CA LEU A 106 1.53 -6.01 0.37
C LEU A 106 2.82 -6.20 -0.42
N LEU A 107 3.27 -5.15 -1.08
CA LEU A 107 4.55 -5.12 -1.78
C LEU A 107 5.34 -3.93 -1.26
N ARG A 108 6.47 -4.20 -0.61
CA ARG A 108 7.40 -3.16 -0.22
C ARG A 108 8.28 -2.81 -1.40
N VAL A 109 8.35 -1.52 -1.70
CA VAL A 109 9.12 -0.99 -2.82
C VAL A 109 9.98 0.20 -2.35
N ARG A 110 11.11 0.44 -3.02
CA ARG A 110 11.87 1.66 -2.80
C ARG A 110 11.28 2.80 -3.62
N CYS A 111 10.98 3.91 -2.97
CA CYS A 111 10.61 5.12 -3.67
C CYS A 111 11.81 6.06 -3.83
N PRO A 112 12.08 6.58 -5.04
CA PRO A 112 13.16 7.51 -5.33
C PRO A 112 12.96 8.91 -4.73
N PHE A 113 12.19 9.09 -3.65
CA PHE A 113 12.09 10.40 -2.98
C PHE A 113 13.49 10.79 -2.46
N GLY A 114 14.19 11.60 -3.24
CA GLY A 114 15.54 12.06 -3.01
C GLY A 114 15.55 13.46 -2.41
N ALA A 115 16.46 13.64 -1.46
CA ALA A 115 17.09 14.88 -1.02
C ALA A 115 16.27 16.18 -1.18
N GLY A 116 15.60 16.56 -0.09
CA GLY A 116 15.70 17.95 0.38
C GLY A 116 16.84 18.04 1.36
#